data_AF-A0A931AJI9-F1
#
_entry.id   AF-A0A931AJI9-F1
#
_cell.length_a   1.000
_cell.length_b   1.000
_cell.length_c   1.000
_cell.angle_alpha   90.00
_cell.angle_beta   90.00
_cell.angle_gamma   90.00
#
_symmetry.space_group_name_H-M   'P 1'
#
loop_
_entity.id
_entity.type
_entity.pdbx_description
1 polymer ?
#
loop_
_entity_poly.entity_id
_entity_poly.type
_entity_poly.pdbx_seq_one_letter_code
_entity_poly.pdbx_strand_id
1 'polypeptide(L)'
;MTVSGLTPARQAAGEEPRWTPVRAGILNVWRYYDEVFEFHRGRLLLRGPNGSGKSKVLELLLPYVLDASLKPSRLSTFGGTERTMHWNLMGDGATGTTRVGYVWLEFRHADGRWFTCGARLQATIHTKNVTATYFTTFATEARIDTPGGIRLSGEGGQPLTKAQLAEALGTSGTVYDSAGAYRTVVRQTLYQGLNEQRYDSLLTALRQLRTPKLSERLDPGLLSELLSSALPPLGRGEIREIADGFERLDRRCEELRLLDRDVEEADRLAVRQRGYARRVLRAAAAAVTSAGDALESLAAEVRAKRAALGDAEAELRDATARLGEEEAQELALAARIDGLKESEAYKTGADLYRLRTEAQAAHESASRLRDQAGSAARAAAAKQALAAHANIAARTAATLADRAGTEARHAAERAGLLTVHDETQRSTATPTPSQEPRTGGPGTRVGGSEG
;
A
#
# COMPACT_ATOMS: atom_id res chain seq x y z
N MET A 1 -29.45 47.10 91.06
CA MET A 1 -29.71 46.56 89.70
C MET A 1 -28.40 46.53 88.95
N THR A 2 -27.85 45.33 88.79
CA THR A 2 -26.56 45.09 88.12
C THR A 2 -26.75 45.23 86.62
N VAL A 3 -26.17 46.29 86.05
CA VAL A 3 -26.06 46.47 84.60
C VAL A 3 -24.97 45.51 84.12
N SER A 4 -25.36 44.31 83.70
CA SER A 4 -24.46 43.41 82.97
C SER A 4 -24.10 44.07 81.64
N GLY A 5 -22.92 44.69 81.58
CA GLY A 5 -22.32 45.16 80.34
C GLY A 5 -22.14 43.99 79.39
N LEU A 6 -22.92 43.94 78.32
CA LEU A 6 -22.78 42.92 77.28
C LEU A 6 -21.42 43.09 76.61
N THR A 7 -20.62 42.02 76.66
CA THR A 7 -19.31 41.86 76.02
C THR A 7 -19.31 42.45 74.61
N PRO A 8 -18.31 43.28 74.23
CA PRO A 8 -18.20 43.75 72.86
C PRO A 8 -18.04 42.53 71.93
N ALA A 9 -18.90 42.44 70.90
CA ALA A 9 -18.74 41.41 69.89
C ALA A 9 -17.37 41.58 69.22
N ARG A 10 -16.59 40.50 69.14
CA ARG A 10 -15.38 40.44 68.29
C ARG A 10 -15.76 40.95 66.91
N GLN A 11 -15.09 42.01 66.44
CA GLN A 11 -15.06 42.32 65.01
C GLN A 11 -14.54 41.06 64.33
N ALA A 12 -15.31 40.51 63.38
CA ALA A 12 -14.80 39.46 62.52
C ALA A 12 -13.60 40.07 61.77
N ALA A 13 -12.40 39.57 62.06
CA ALA A 13 -11.18 40.03 61.41
C ALA A 13 -11.33 39.80 59.90
N GLY A 14 -11.33 40.89 59.12
CA GLY A 14 -11.43 40.85 57.65
C GLY A 14 -12.69 41.47 57.03
N GLU A 15 -13.64 42.02 57.78
CA GLU A 15 -14.74 42.80 57.18
C GLU A 15 -14.24 44.19 56.74
N GLU A 16 -14.38 44.52 55.44
CA GLU A 16 -14.25 45.89 54.95
C GLU A 16 -15.14 46.84 55.77
N PRO A 17 -14.72 48.10 55.99
CA PRO A 17 -15.54 49.08 56.69
C PRO A 17 -16.89 49.23 55.97
N ARG A 18 -18.00 48.90 56.66
CA ARG A 18 -19.35 48.90 56.09
C ARG A 18 -20.23 50.01 56.65
N TRP A 19 -21.16 50.50 55.82
CA TRP A 19 -22.22 51.39 56.27
C TRP A 19 -23.14 50.69 57.27
N THR A 20 -23.38 51.32 58.41
CA THR A 20 -24.24 50.80 59.47
C THR A 20 -25.39 51.77 59.73
N PRO A 21 -26.67 51.34 59.73
CA PRO A 21 -27.78 52.23 60.05
C PRO A 21 -27.68 52.69 61.51
N VAL A 22 -27.94 53.98 61.73
CA VAL A 22 -27.79 54.64 63.05
C VAL A 22 -29.06 55.36 63.47
N ARG A 23 -29.82 55.92 62.53
CA ARG A 23 -31.11 56.56 62.80
C ARG A 23 -32.09 56.33 61.65
N ALA A 24 -33.37 56.45 61.96
CA ALA A 24 -34.44 56.57 60.98
C ALA A 24 -35.45 57.59 61.47
N GLY A 25 -36.16 58.26 60.57
CA GLY A 25 -37.22 59.18 60.96
C GLY A 25 -38.47 59.05 60.12
N ILE A 26 -39.60 59.36 60.73
CA ILE A 26 -40.92 59.46 60.11
C ILE A 26 -41.55 60.78 60.55
N LEU A 27 -41.77 61.67 59.59
CA LEU A 27 -42.38 62.98 59.80
C LEU A 27 -43.72 63.03 59.07
N ASN A 28 -44.79 63.29 59.80
CA ASN A 28 -46.15 63.51 59.29
C ASN A 28 -46.68 62.40 58.35
N VAL A 29 -46.35 61.14 58.64
CA VAL A 29 -46.89 59.97 57.93
C VAL A 29 -47.59 59.08 58.94
N TRP A 30 -48.82 58.67 58.64
CA TRP A 30 -49.69 57.94 59.57
C TRP A 30 -49.79 58.70 60.90
N ARG A 31 -49.91 57.99 62.02
CA ARG A 31 -49.95 58.55 63.37
C ARG A 31 -48.58 58.99 63.90
N TYR A 32 -47.57 59.09 63.03
CA TYR A 32 -46.26 59.62 63.36
C TYR A 32 -46.18 61.10 62.97
N TYR A 33 -46.09 61.96 63.99
CA TYR A 33 -46.00 63.41 63.80
C TYR A 33 -44.57 63.81 63.46
N ASP A 34 -43.63 63.51 64.35
CA ASP A 34 -42.19 63.70 64.15
C ASP A 34 -41.46 62.72 65.05
N GLU A 35 -41.18 61.52 64.53
CA GLU A 35 -40.55 60.45 65.30
C GLU A 35 -39.19 60.05 64.72
N VAL A 36 -38.19 59.96 65.59
CA VAL A 36 -36.84 59.51 65.27
C VAL A 36 -36.51 58.24 66.06
N PHE A 37 -36.09 57.20 65.34
CA PHE A 37 -35.69 55.92 65.88
C PHE A 37 -34.17 55.78 65.81
N GLU A 38 -33.54 55.47 66.95
CA GLU A 38 -32.10 55.22 67.02
C GLU A 38 -31.78 53.72 66.93
N PHE A 39 -30.72 53.40 66.20
CA PHE A 39 -30.24 52.03 66.03
C PHE A 39 -29.05 51.80 66.95
N HIS A 40 -29.10 50.70 67.69
CA HIS A 40 -27.95 50.24 68.46
C HIS A 40 -27.15 49.23 67.64
N ARG A 41 -25.94 49.60 67.22
CA ARG A 41 -25.03 48.75 66.41
C ARG A 41 -25.74 48.18 65.16
N GLY A 42 -26.49 49.02 64.45
CA GLY A 42 -27.24 48.64 63.25
C GLY A 42 -28.53 47.86 63.52
N ARG A 43 -28.96 47.72 64.78
CA ARG A 43 -30.18 46.99 65.15
C ARG A 43 -31.21 47.92 65.77
N LEU A 44 -32.47 47.74 65.38
CA LEU A 44 -33.63 48.46 65.92
C LEU A 44 -34.56 47.46 66.61
N LEU A 45 -34.96 47.75 67.85
CA LEU A 45 -35.95 46.98 68.61
C LEU A 45 -37.17 47.85 68.88
N LEU A 46 -38.32 47.47 68.32
CA LEU A 46 -39.59 48.15 68.56
C LEU A 46 -40.43 47.32 69.55
N ARG A 47 -40.71 47.87 70.73
CA ARG A 47 -41.58 47.24 71.75
C ARG A 47 -42.80 48.09 72.05
N GLY A 48 -43.90 47.42 72.39
CA GLY A 48 -45.17 48.07 72.74
C GLY A 48 -46.38 47.14 72.51
N PRO A 49 -47.58 47.55 72.95
CA PRO A 49 -48.83 46.79 72.74
C PRO A 49 -49.21 46.62 71.26
N ASN A 50 -50.04 45.63 70.93
CA ASN A 50 -50.58 45.49 69.58
C ASN A 50 -51.33 46.78 69.16
N GLY A 51 -51.17 47.20 67.89
CA GLY A 51 -51.73 48.46 67.39
C GLY A 51 -50.86 49.70 67.59
N SER A 52 -49.75 49.61 68.34
CA SER A 52 -48.84 50.76 68.60
C SER A 52 -47.98 51.21 67.40
N GLY A 53 -48.25 50.73 66.18
CA GLY A 53 -47.52 51.14 64.97
C GLY A 53 -46.18 50.43 64.69
N LYS A 54 -45.71 49.49 65.51
CA LYS A 54 -44.42 48.79 65.29
C LYS A 54 -44.24 48.24 63.87
N SER A 55 -45.24 47.53 63.34
CA SER A 55 -45.20 47.01 61.97
C SER A 55 -45.24 48.14 60.93
N LYS A 56 -45.88 49.27 61.24
CA LYS A 56 -45.94 50.45 60.35
C LYS A 56 -44.57 51.10 60.18
N VAL A 57 -43.75 51.15 61.23
CA VAL A 57 -42.35 51.60 61.13
C VAL A 57 -41.59 50.79 60.08
N LEU A 58 -41.73 49.45 60.12
CA LEU A 58 -41.10 48.58 59.12
C LEU A 58 -41.71 48.76 57.72
N GLU A 59 -43.04 48.89 57.60
CA GLU A 59 -43.70 49.15 56.31
C GLU A 59 -43.23 50.46 55.66
N LEU A 60 -42.99 51.50 56.47
CA LEU A 60 -42.64 52.86 56.03
C LEU A 60 -41.15 53.08 55.81
N LEU A 61 -40.28 52.37 56.52
CA LEU A 61 -38.83 52.56 56.45
C LEU A 61 -38.13 51.50 55.60
N LEU A 62 -38.17 50.23 56.03
CA LEU A 62 -37.35 49.16 55.46
C LEU A 62 -38.21 48.03 54.86
N PRO A 63 -38.11 47.73 53.55
CA PRO A 63 -37.07 48.18 52.63
C PRO A 63 -37.45 49.42 51.80
N TYR A 64 -38.60 50.08 52.04
CA TYR A 64 -39.11 51.14 51.17
C TYR A 64 -38.08 52.23 50.85
N VAL A 65 -37.39 52.76 51.86
CA VAL A 65 -36.37 53.79 51.69
C VAL A 65 -35.19 53.29 50.85
N LEU A 66 -34.90 51.99 50.83
CA LEU A 66 -33.83 51.40 49.99
C LEU A 66 -34.33 51.04 48.57
N ASP A 67 -35.60 50.70 48.46
CA ASP A 67 -36.25 50.12 47.26
C ASP A 67 -36.90 51.19 46.36
N ALA A 68 -37.36 52.30 46.93
CA ALA A 68 -38.09 53.38 46.25
C ALA A 68 -39.32 52.90 45.45
N SER A 69 -39.98 51.86 45.94
CA SER A 69 -41.18 51.29 45.31
C SER A 69 -42.43 51.53 46.15
N LEU A 70 -43.40 52.26 45.57
CA LEU A 70 -44.72 52.50 46.15
C LEU A 70 -45.74 51.38 45.92
N LYS A 71 -45.35 50.28 45.24
CA LYS A 71 -46.25 49.13 45.00
C LYS A 71 -46.74 48.57 46.34
N PRO A 72 -48.06 48.42 46.56
CA PRO A 72 -48.59 47.95 47.86
C PRO A 72 -48.01 46.62 48.33
N SER A 73 -47.79 45.68 47.41
CA SER A 73 -47.17 44.38 47.68
C SER A 73 -45.73 44.46 48.20
N ARG A 74 -45.00 45.55 47.91
CA ARG A 74 -43.63 45.80 48.41
C ARG A 74 -43.62 46.58 49.74
N LEU A 75 -44.74 47.20 50.11
CA LEU A 75 -44.88 47.95 51.36
C LEU A 75 -45.39 47.07 52.50
N SER A 76 -46.39 46.21 52.25
CA SER A 76 -47.01 45.38 53.27
C SER A 76 -46.02 44.38 53.90
N THR A 77 -46.07 44.24 55.21
CA THR A 77 -45.32 43.21 55.96
C THR A 77 -45.93 41.82 55.81
N PHE A 78 -47.16 41.72 55.32
CA PHE A 78 -47.91 40.48 55.10
C PHE A 78 -48.18 40.18 53.62
N GLY A 79 -47.67 41.01 52.70
CA GLY A 79 -47.87 40.88 51.25
C GLY A 79 -49.26 41.29 50.72
N GLY A 80 -50.20 41.63 51.61
CA GLY A 80 -51.54 42.12 51.24
C GLY A 80 -51.52 43.49 50.56
N THR A 81 -52.55 43.78 49.75
CA THR A 81 -52.67 45.02 48.96
C THR A 81 -53.48 46.11 49.66
N GLU A 82 -54.11 45.81 50.79
CA GLU A 82 -54.97 46.74 51.54
C GLU A 82 -54.25 47.97 52.12
N ARG A 83 -52.92 47.93 52.27
CA ARG A 83 -52.12 49.00 52.89
C ARG A 83 -51.26 49.73 51.88
N THR A 84 -51.88 50.64 51.12
CA THR A 84 -51.19 51.50 50.15
C THR A 84 -50.42 52.63 50.84
N MET A 85 -49.42 53.21 50.16
CA MET A 85 -48.75 54.41 50.68
C MET A 85 -49.72 55.59 50.82
N HIS A 86 -50.74 55.65 49.94
CA HIS A 86 -51.81 56.65 50.03
C HIS A 86 -52.57 56.52 51.35
N TRP A 87 -52.96 55.30 51.73
CA TRP A 87 -53.61 55.06 53.02
C TRP A 87 -52.68 55.39 54.20
N ASN A 88 -51.36 55.16 54.09
CA ASN A 88 -50.44 55.56 55.15
C ASN A 88 -50.37 57.10 55.34
N LEU A 89 -50.65 57.90 54.31
CA LEU A 89 -50.70 59.37 54.43
C LEU A 89 -52.11 59.88 54.77
N MET A 90 -53.11 59.41 54.02
CA MET A 90 -54.49 59.92 54.00
C MET A 90 -55.50 59.02 54.72
N GLY A 91 -55.04 57.97 55.41
CA GLY A 91 -55.90 57.09 56.21
C GLY A 91 -56.38 57.74 57.51
N ASP A 92 -56.79 56.91 58.47
CA ASP A 92 -57.36 57.39 59.73
C ASP A 92 -56.44 58.37 60.48
N GLY A 93 -56.94 59.58 60.68
CA GLY A 93 -56.24 60.68 61.37
C GLY A 93 -55.64 61.74 60.46
N ALA A 94 -55.77 61.63 59.13
CA ALA A 94 -55.40 62.71 58.21
C ALA A 94 -56.48 63.79 58.14
N THR A 95 -56.10 65.05 58.35
CA THR A 95 -56.98 66.21 58.17
C THR A 95 -56.49 67.08 57.00
N GLY A 96 -57.41 67.55 56.16
CA GLY A 96 -57.10 68.43 55.02
C GLY A 96 -57.04 67.73 53.66
N THR A 97 -56.92 68.53 52.60
CA THR A 97 -56.99 68.07 51.20
C THR A 97 -55.71 67.41 50.73
N THR A 98 -54.56 67.87 51.21
CA THR A 98 -53.22 67.41 50.83
C THR A 98 -52.41 67.16 52.10
N ARG A 99 -51.69 66.04 52.14
CA ARG A 99 -50.73 65.73 53.21
C ARG A 99 -49.36 65.47 52.61
N VAL A 100 -48.35 66.06 53.23
CA VAL A 100 -46.93 65.84 52.92
C VAL A 100 -46.28 65.23 54.13
N GLY A 101 -45.44 64.22 53.95
CA GLY A 101 -44.63 63.62 55.00
C GLY A 101 -43.28 63.16 54.50
N TYR A 102 -42.39 62.78 55.41
CA TYR A 102 -41.05 62.33 55.11
C TYR A 102 -40.75 61.01 55.81
N VAL A 103 -39.95 60.17 55.14
CA VAL A 103 -39.33 58.98 55.73
C VAL A 103 -37.86 58.97 55.36
N TRP A 104 -36.97 58.63 56.28
CA TRP A 104 -35.53 58.61 56.03
C TRP A 104 -34.77 57.60 56.88
N LEU A 105 -33.60 57.21 56.38
CA LEU A 105 -32.62 56.36 57.04
C LEU A 105 -31.26 57.03 56.98
N GLU A 106 -30.56 57.08 58.10
CA GLU A 106 -29.20 57.57 58.21
C GLU A 106 -28.26 56.42 58.55
N PHE A 107 -27.10 56.45 57.92
CA PHE A 107 -26.04 55.46 58.04
C PHE A 107 -24.74 56.16 58.42
N ARG A 108 -23.91 55.45 59.19
CA ARG A 108 -22.55 55.85 59.51
C ARG A 108 -21.57 54.82 58.94
N HIS A 109 -20.55 55.30 58.24
CA HIS A 109 -19.43 54.48 57.79
C HIS A 109 -18.34 54.41 58.87
N ALA A 110 -17.47 53.41 58.82
CA ALA A 110 -16.43 53.22 59.84
C ALA A 110 -15.39 54.36 59.85
N ASP A 111 -15.22 55.06 58.73
CA ASP A 111 -14.33 56.23 58.59
C ASP A 111 -14.96 57.55 59.08
N GLY A 112 -16.15 57.51 59.68
CA GLY A 112 -16.83 58.68 60.23
C GLY A 112 -17.74 59.44 59.25
N ARG A 113 -17.83 59.02 57.98
CA ARG A 113 -18.79 59.61 57.03
C ARG A 113 -20.22 59.22 57.38
N TRP A 114 -21.16 60.12 57.04
CA TRP A 114 -22.60 59.87 57.14
C TRP A 114 -23.25 59.89 55.77
N PHE A 115 -24.26 59.06 55.63
CA PHE A 115 -25.10 59.00 54.45
C PHE A 115 -26.54 58.91 54.89
N THR A 116 -27.37 59.82 54.42
CA THR A 116 -28.81 59.77 54.67
C THR A 116 -29.54 59.60 53.36
N CYS A 117 -30.55 58.74 53.33
CA CYS A 117 -31.41 58.56 52.18
C CYS A 117 -32.87 58.53 52.63
N GLY A 118 -33.77 59.10 51.84
CA GLY A 118 -35.16 59.22 52.22
C GLY A 118 -36.09 59.61 51.08
N ALA A 119 -37.37 59.75 51.43
CA ALA A 119 -38.41 60.14 50.52
C ALA A 119 -39.35 61.18 51.16
N ARG A 120 -39.62 62.24 50.43
CA ARG A 120 -40.78 63.12 50.61
C ARG A 120 -41.97 62.48 49.91
N LEU A 121 -43.07 62.36 50.61
CA LEU A 121 -44.30 61.76 50.10
C LEU A 121 -45.43 62.78 50.17
N GLN A 122 -46.18 62.90 49.07
CA GLN A 122 -47.33 63.79 48.98
C GLN A 122 -48.52 63.03 48.43
N ALA A 123 -49.64 63.11 49.16
CA ALA A 123 -50.92 62.53 48.76
C ALA A 123 -52.03 63.56 48.89
N THR A 124 -53.10 63.39 48.11
CA THR A 124 -54.30 64.22 48.18
C THR A 124 -55.54 63.34 48.30
N ILE A 125 -56.67 63.92 48.71
CA ILE A 125 -57.95 63.20 48.76
C ILE A 125 -58.51 62.86 47.36
N HIS A 126 -58.07 63.59 46.32
CA HIS A 126 -58.63 63.50 44.98
C HIS A 126 -58.06 62.35 44.14
N THR A 127 -56.92 61.78 44.53
CA THR A 127 -56.28 60.67 43.82
C THR A 127 -55.67 59.67 44.79
N LYS A 128 -55.66 58.39 44.41
CA LYS A 128 -54.96 57.33 45.16
C LYS A 128 -53.45 57.30 44.88
N ASN A 129 -52.96 58.09 43.93
CA ASN A 129 -51.53 58.14 43.60
C ASN A 129 -50.77 58.99 44.63
N VAL A 130 -49.60 58.50 45.05
CA VAL A 130 -48.67 59.25 45.90
C VAL A 130 -47.54 59.78 45.05
N THR A 131 -47.28 61.07 45.16
CA THR A 131 -46.10 61.69 44.55
C THR A 131 -44.93 61.54 45.51
N ALA A 132 -43.90 60.79 45.11
CA ALA A 132 -42.67 60.64 45.87
C ALA A 132 -41.55 61.47 45.25
N THR A 133 -40.78 62.14 46.09
CA THR A 133 -39.53 62.79 45.73
C THR A 133 -38.45 62.24 46.64
N TYR A 134 -37.40 61.67 46.07
CA TYR A 134 -36.35 61.01 46.85
C TYR A 134 -35.19 61.98 47.10
N PHE A 135 -34.42 61.74 48.15
CA PHE A 135 -33.24 62.56 48.43
C PHE A 135 -32.15 61.75 49.09
N THR A 136 -30.91 62.21 48.91
CA THR A 136 -29.74 61.71 49.63
C THR A 136 -28.90 62.86 50.16
N THR A 137 -28.16 62.62 51.24
CA THR A 137 -27.17 63.57 51.79
C THR A 137 -25.86 62.85 52.10
N PHE A 138 -24.76 63.55 51.85
CA PHE A 138 -23.39 63.12 52.17
C PHE A 138 -22.78 64.21 53.06
N ALA A 139 -23.17 64.23 54.33
CA ALA A 139 -22.84 65.34 55.22
C ALA A 139 -22.10 64.83 56.46
N THR A 140 -20.91 65.38 56.72
CA THR A 140 -20.21 65.12 57.99
C THR A 140 -20.82 65.90 59.15
N GLU A 141 -21.39 67.08 58.87
CA GLU A 141 -21.90 68.02 59.88
C GLU A 141 -23.40 68.35 59.71
N ALA A 142 -23.89 68.52 58.47
CA ALA A 142 -25.30 68.86 58.19
C ALA A 142 -26.22 67.62 58.14
N ARG A 143 -26.40 66.97 59.28
CA ARG A 143 -27.26 65.77 59.41
C ARG A 143 -28.74 66.16 59.55
N ILE A 144 -29.64 65.24 59.17
CA ILE A 144 -31.09 65.51 59.29
C ILE A 144 -31.47 65.65 60.75
N ASP A 145 -32.27 66.66 61.08
CA ASP A 145 -32.84 66.83 62.42
C ASP A 145 -31.79 66.74 63.54
N THR A 146 -30.70 67.48 63.35
CA THR A 146 -29.65 67.71 64.36
C THR A 146 -29.44 69.22 64.52
N PRO A 147 -28.93 69.70 65.67
CA PRO A 147 -28.60 71.11 65.84
C PRO A 147 -27.59 71.56 64.77
N GLY A 148 -27.94 72.58 63.97
CA GLY A 148 -27.12 73.04 62.83
C GLY A 148 -27.24 72.20 61.55
N GLY A 149 -28.12 71.20 61.55
CA GLY A 149 -28.38 70.32 60.43
C GLY A 149 -29.60 70.71 59.59
N ILE A 150 -30.05 69.76 58.76
CA ILE A 150 -31.14 69.95 57.79
C ILE A 150 -32.46 69.63 58.47
N ARG A 151 -33.36 70.62 58.57
CA ARG A 151 -34.73 70.40 59.06
C ARG A 151 -35.65 70.00 57.91
N LEU A 152 -36.52 69.03 58.14
CA LEU A 152 -37.53 68.58 57.18
C LEU A 152 -38.90 69.25 57.38
N SER A 153 -39.03 70.03 58.44
CA SER A 153 -40.18 70.88 58.76
C SER A 153 -39.74 72.35 58.77
N GLY A 154 -40.65 73.24 58.36
CA GLY A 154 -40.48 74.68 58.52
C GLY A 154 -40.71 75.13 59.97
N GLU A 155 -40.55 76.42 60.25
CA GLU A 155 -40.69 76.98 61.60
C GLU A 155 -42.07 76.70 62.25
N GLY A 156 -43.12 76.64 61.43
CA GLY A 156 -44.48 76.30 61.87
C GLY A 156 -44.78 74.79 61.96
N GLY A 157 -43.76 73.92 61.89
CA GLY A 157 -43.91 72.45 61.97
C GLY A 157 -44.45 71.79 60.70
N GLN A 158 -44.71 72.56 59.63
CA GLN A 158 -45.20 72.02 58.36
C GLN A 158 -44.06 71.36 57.57
N PRO A 159 -44.23 70.15 57.03
CA PRO A 159 -43.20 69.50 56.22
C PRO A 159 -42.83 70.30 54.98
N LEU A 160 -41.52 70.36 54.66
CA LEU A 160 -41.02 71.16 53.54
C LEU A 160 -41.60 70.71 52.19
N THR A 161 -41.78 71.67 51.28
CA THR A 161 -42.06 71.40 49.87
C THR A 161 -40.82 70.84 49.15
N LYS A 162 -40.99 70.33 47.93
CA LYS A 162 -39.85 69.87 47.12
C LYS A 162 -38.81 70.98 46.90
N ALA A 163 -39.26 72.21 46.62
CA ALA A 163 -38.36 73.34 46.38
C ALA A 163 -37.58 73.72 47.65
N GLN A 164 -38.29 73.83 48.78
CA GLN A 164 -37.67 74.10 50.09
C GLN A 164 -36.72 72.98 50.53
N LEU A 165 -37.04 71.72 50.22
CA LEU A 165 -36.12 70.60 50.48
C LEU A 165 -34.84 70.73 49.65
N ALA A 166 -34.95 71.04 48.36
CA ALA A 166 -33.78 71.21 47.51
C ALA A 166 -32.88 72.36 48.00
N GLU A 167 -33.48 73.46 48.44
CA GLU A 167 -32.77 74.60 49.04
C GLU A 167 -32.10 74.22 50.36
N ALA A 168 -32.82 73.54 51.26
CA ALA A 168 -32.30 73.10 52.56
C ALA A 168 -31.17 72.07 52.44
N LEU A 169 -31.20 71.22 51.40
CA LEU A 169 -30.12 70.28 51.10
C LEU A 169 -28.87 70.98 50.57
N GLY A 170 -29.04 72.05 49.79
CA GLY A 170 -27.95 72.85 49.23
C GLY A 170 -26.90 71.98 48.52
N THR A 171 -25.62 72.17 48.89
CA THR A 171 -24.50 71.39 48.35
C THR A 171 -24.28 70.06 49.07
N SER A 172 -24.97 69.82 50.19
CA SER A 172 -24.76 68.65 51.05
C SER A 172 -25.60 67.44 50.65
N GLY A 173 -26.53 67.60 49.71
CA GLY A 173 -27.42 66.55 49.27
C GLY A 173 -27.99 66.76 47.87
N THR A 174 -28.80 65.82 47.43
CA THR A 174 -29.41 65.83 46.09
C THR A 174 -30.83 65.32 46.16
N VAL A 175 -31.71 65.95 45.38
CA VAL A 175 -33.11 65.54 45.20
C VAL A 175 -33.25 64.80 43.87
N TYR A 176 -33.98 63.69 43.87
CA TYR A 176 -34.21 62.83 42.71
C TYR A 176 -35.71 62.67 42.44
N ASP A 177 -36.10 62.91 41.19
CA ASP A 177 -37.47 62.69 40.71
C ASP A 177 -37.72 61.25 40.24
N SER A 178 -36.66 60.53 39.87
CA SER A 178 -36.75 59.14 39.45
C SER A 178 -36.33 58.18 40.57
N ALA A 179 -37.20 57.22 40.87
CA ALA A 179 -36.89 56.12 41.77
C ALA A 179 -35.65 55.34 41.33
N GLY A 180 -35.44 55.15 40.01
CA GLY A 180 -34.28 54.43 39.48
C GLY A 180 -32.94 55.17 39.71
N ALA A 181 -32.94 56.50 39.53
CA ALA A 181 -31.75 57.32 39.77
C ALA A 181 -31.36 57.30 41.25
N TYR A 182 -32.35 57.50 42.13
CA TYR A 182 -32.16 57.39 43.58
C TYR A 182 -31.66 55.99 43.99
N ARG A 183 -32.32 54.93 43.50
CA ARG A 183 -31.97 53.54 43.80
C ARG A 183 -30.54 53.21 43.37
N THR A 184 -30.07 53.78 42.26
CA THR A 184 -28.70 53.63 41.77
C THR A 184 -27.69 54.22 42.75
N VAL A 185 -27.94 55.44 43.25
CA VAL A 185 -27.07 56.12 44.23
C VAL A 185 -27.04 55.38 45.56
N VAL A 186 -28.19 54.96 46.07
CA VAL A 186 -28.29 54.16 47.31
C VAL A 186 -27.51 52.84 47.16
N ARG A 187 -27.70 52.12 46.06
CA ARG A 187 -26.98 50.87 45.76
C ARG A 187 -25.47 51.09 45.71
N GLN A 188 -25.01 52.08 44.95
CA GLN A 188 -23.57 52.36 44.80
C GLN A 188 -22.91 52.81 46.11
N THR A 189 -23.68 53.51 46.96
CA THR A 189 -23.15 54.01 48.23
C THR A 189 -23.10 52.91 49.30
N LEU A 190 -24.23 52.25 49.55
CA LEU A 190 -24.38 51.29 50.65
C LEU A 190 -23.90 49.88 50.31
N TYR A 191 -23.95 49.49 49.03
CA TYR A 191 -23.72 48.12 48.57
C TYR A 191 -22.72 48.12 47.41
N GLN A 192 -21.52 48.63 47.66
CA GLN A 192 -20.44 48.67 46.68
C GLN A 192 -20.19 47.27 46.09
N GLY A 193 -20.10 47.19 44.76
CA GLY A 193 -19.92 45.92 44.04
C GLY A 193 -21.21 45.15 43.71
N LEU A 194 -22.39 45.57 44.20
CA LEU A 194 -23.66 44.97 43.76
C LEU A 194 -24.14 45.62 42.46
N ASN A 195 -24.37 44.79 41.44
CA ASN A 195 -25.06 45.21 40.22
C ASN A 195 -26.58 45.37 40.48
N GLU A 196 -27.34 45.82 39.48
CA GLU A 196 -28.74 46.20 39.68
C GLU A 196 -29.64 44.99 39.96
N GLN A 197 -29.37 43.89 39.27
CA GLN A 197 -30.09 42.63 39.44
C GLN A 197 -29.88 42.07 40.84
N ARG A 198 -28.62 41.99 41.31
CA ARG A 198 -28.28 41.54 42.67
C ARG A 198 -28.89 42.43 43.74
N TYR A 199 -28.93 43.74 43.49
CA TYR A 199 -29.60 44.65 44.40
C TYR A 199 -31.11 44.40 44.46
N ASP A 200 -31.78 44.06 43.36
CA ASP A 200 -33.20 43.66 43.39
C ASP A 200 -33.40 42.32 44.10
N SER A 201 -32.51 41.34 43.91
CA SER A 201 -32.51 40.07 44.65
C SER A 201 -32.36 40.30 46.15
N LEU A 202 -31.44 41.16 46.58
CA LEU A 202 -31.25 41.55 47.98
C LEU A 202 -32.53 42.18 48.56
N LEU A 203 -33.12 43.15 47.86
CA LEU A 203 -34.36 43.80 48.30
C LEU A 203 -35.52 42.79 48.38
N THR A 204 -35.57 41.82 47.46
CA THR A 204 -36.55 40.72 47.48
C THR A 204 -36.34 39.82 48.70
N ALA A 205 -35.10 39.44 49.01
CA ALA A 205 -34.78 38.67 50.19
C ALA A 205 -35.15 39.42 51.48
N LEU A 206 -34.83 40.73 51.58
CA LEU A 206 -35.21 41.57 52.72
C LEU A 206 -36.73 41.63 52.92
N ARG A 207 -37.52 41.70 51.84
CA ARG A 207 -38.99 41.65 51.92
C ARG A 207 -39.50 40.34 52.48
N GLN A 208 -38.94 39.21 52.00
CA GLN A 208 -39.31 37.87 52.46
C GLN A 208 -38.99 37.68 53.95
N LEU A 209 -37.77 38.05 54.37
CA LEU A 209 -37.31 37.93 55.76
C LEU A 209 -38.11 38.80 56.74
N ARG A 210 -38.74 39.88 56.28
CA ARG A 210 -39.55 40.78 57.09
C ARG A 210 -40.94 40.22 57.46
N THR A 211 -41.38 39.14 56.82
CA THR A 211 -42.71 38.58 57.08
C THR A 211 -42.81 38.00 58.51
N PRO A 212 -43.77 38.44 59.33
CA PRO A 212 -43.95 37.90 60.67
C PRO A 212 -44.46 36.46 60.53
N LYS A 213 -43.73 35.51 61.14
CA LYS A 213 -43.88 34.06 61.01
C LYS A 213 -43.24 33.44 59.76
N LEU A 214 -41.96 33.75 59.53
CA LEU A 214 -41.11 33.07 58.55
C LEU A 214 -41.27 31.52 58.64
N SER A 215 -41.34 30.97 59.84
CA SER A 215 -41.49 29.53 60.10
C SER A 215 -42.78 28.88 59.60
N GLU A 216 -43.88 29.63 59.40
CA GLU A 216 -45.15 29.07 58.92
C GLU A 216 -45.23 28.98 57.38
N ARG A 217 -44.36 29.68 56.64
CA ARG A 217 -44.41 29.78 55.16
C ARG A 217 -43.07 29.55 54.45
N LEU A 218 -42.07 29.03 55.16
CA LEU A 218 -40.80 28.64 54.53
C LEU A 218 -41.01 27.38 53.69
N ASP A 219 -41.32 27.56 52.41
CA ASP A 219 -41.01 26.54 51.41
C ASP A 219 -39.47 26.46 51.31
N PRO A 220 -38.84 25.35 51.73
CA PRO A 220 -37.39 25.19 51.66
C PRO A 220 -36.87 25.33 50.23
N GLY A 221 -37.68 25.00 49.21
CA GLY A 221 -37.35 25.17 47.80
C GLY A 221 -37.18 26.65 47.43
N LEU A 222 -38.19 27.47 47.76
CA LEU A 222 -38.15 28.91 47.51
C LEU A 222 -37.01 29.60 48.28
N LEU A 223 -36.75 29.20 49.53
CA LEU A 223 -35.61 29.76 50.29
C LEU A 223 -34.28 29.40 49.63
N SER A 224 -34.11 28.13 49.21
CA SER A 224 -32.90 27.68 48.51
C SER A 224 -32.69 28.45 47.21
N GLU A 225 -33.74 28.64 46.42
CA GLU A 225 -33.69 29.38 45.16
C GLU A 225 -33.37 30.88 45.37
N LEU A 226 -33.95 31.49 46.40
CA LEU A 226 -33.68 32.89 46.76
C LEU A 226 -32.25 33.08 47.30
N LEU A 227 -31.76 32.17 48.14
CA LEU A 227 -30.39 32.22 48.63
C LEU A 227 -29.40 31.96 47.50
N SER A 228 -29.70 30.99 46.61
CA SER A 228 -28.87 30.65 45.46
C SER A 228 -28.79 31.79 44.44
N SER A 229 -29.92 32.46 44.16
CA SER A 229 -29.95 33.64 43.28
C SER A 229 -29.32 34.89 43.91
N ALA A 230 -29.17 34.92 45.23
CA ALA A 230 -28.43 35.96 45.95
C ALA A 230 -26.92 35.68 46.06
N LEU A 231 -26.46 34.45 45.75
CA LEU A 231 -25.04 34.11 45.74
C LEU A 231 -24.27 34.99 44.74
N PRO A 232 -22.97 35.23 44.98
CA PRO A 232 -22.13 35.91 44.01
C PRO A 232 -22.17 35.17 42.66
N PRO A 233 -22.29 35.87 41.53
CA PRO A 233 -22.09 35.25 40.23
C PRO A 233 -20.67 34.70 40.16
N LEU A 234 -20.48 33.62 39.38
CA LEU A 234 -19.15 33.12 39.06
C LEU A 234 -18.30 34.27 38.53
N GLY A 235 -17.10 34.40 39.06
CA GLY A 235 -16.12 35.36 38.63
C GLY A 235 -15.84 35.20 37.14
N ARG A 236 -15.65 36.32 36.45
CA ARG A 236 -15.33 36.32 35.02
C ARG A 236 -14.07 35.48 34.70
N GLY A 237 -13.16 35.34 35.66
CA GLY A 237 -12.00 34.46 35.57
C GLY A 237 -12.39 32.99 35.52
N GLU A 238 -13.22 32.52 36.45
CA GLU A 238 -13.68 31.12 36.48
C GLU A 238 -14.48 30.75 35.24
N ILE A 239 -15.34 31.65 34.74
CA ILE A 239 -16.09 31.43 33.49
C ILE A 239 -15.12 31.26 32.31
N ARG A 240 -14.05 32.06 32.28
CA ARG A 240 -13.04 31.99 31.22
C ARG A 240 -12.23 30.69 31.30
N GLU A 241 -11.82 30.27 32.49
CA GLU A 241 -11.11 28.99 32.68
C GLU A 241 -11.96 27.79 32.24
N ILE A 242 -13.25 27.81 32.53
CA ILE A 242 -14.20 26.78 32.09
C ILE A 242 -14.36 26.82 30.57
N ALA A 243 -14.53 28.00 29.97
CA ALA A 243 -14.65 28.16 28.52
C ALA A 243 -13.39 27.66 27.79
N ASP A 244 -12.20 28.06 28.26
CA ASP A 244 -10.92 27.60 27.71
C ASP A 244 -10.77 26.07 27.89
N GLY A 245 -11.29 25.52 28.98
CA GLY A 245 -11.34 24.07 29.24
C GLY A 245 -12.21 23.33 28.22
N PHE A 246 -13.40 23.83 27.93
CA PHE A 246 -14.29 23.27 26.92
C PHE A 246 -13.70 23.38 25.51
N GLU A 247 -13.08 24.51 25.16
CA GLU A 247 -12.47 24.68 23.84
C GLU A 247 -11.27 23.73 23.65
N ARG A 248 -10.49 23.48 24.71
CA ARG A 248 -9.44 22.44 24.68
C ARG A 248 -10.03 21.05 24.51
N LEU A 249 -11.13 20.73 25.18
CA LEU A 249 -11.81 19.44 25.05
C LEU A 249 -12.35 19.23 23.64
N ASP A 250 -13.01 20.23 23.07
CA ASP A 250 -13.55 20.17 21.71
C ASP A 250 -12.44 19.97 20.68
N ARG A 251 -11.31 20.68 20.84
CA ARG A 251 -10.13 20.48 19.99
C ARG A 251 -9.59 19.06 20.07
N ARG A 252 -9.53 18.47 21.27
CA ARG A 252 -9.09 17.07 21.46
C ARG A 252 -10.06 16.07 20.86
N CYS A 253 -11.37 16.31 20.99
CA CYS A 253 -12.39 15.49 20.36
C CYS A 253 -12.25 15.50 18.84
N GLU A 254 -11.98 16.67 18.23
CA GLU A 254 -11.80 16.75 16.78
C GLU A 254 -10.48 16.12 16.30
N GLU A 255 -9.40 16.28 17.06
CA GLU A 255 -8.12 15.61 16.81
C GLU A 255 -8.28 14.07 16.85
N LEU A 256 -9.03 13.54 17.82
CA LEU A 256 -9.35 12.11 17.90
C LEU A 256 -10.16 11.65 16.68
N ARG A 257 -11.17 12.41 16.25
CA ARG A 257 -11.96 12.06 15.04
C ARG A 257 -11.14 12.07 13.76
N LEU A 258 -10.13 12.92 13.67
CA LEU A 258 -9.19 12.92 12.54
C LEU A 258 -8.29 11.69 12.61
N LEU A 259 -7.75 11.39 13.78
CA LEU A 259 -6.89 10.22 13.98
C LEU A 259 -7.62 8.90 13.69
N ASP A 260 -8.89 8.77 14.11
CA ASP A 260 -9.73 7.61 13.80
C ASP A 260 -9.91 7.45 12.27
N ARG A 261 -10.13 8.56 11.55
CA ARG A 261 -10.20 8.55 10.08
C ARG A 261 -8.87 8.15 9.43
N ASP A 262 -7.75 8.66 9.93
CA ASP A 262 -6.43 8.31 9.43
C ASP A 262 -6.13 6.80 9.62
N VAL A 263 -6.55 6.23 10.77
CA VAL A 263 -6.45 4.78 11.04
C VAL A 263 -7.31 4.00 10.05
N GLU A 264 -8.56 4.39 9.81
CA GLU A 264 -9.43 3.71 8.83
C GLU A 264 -8.83 3.71 7.42
N GLU A 265 -8.27 4.85 6.97
CA GLU A 265 -7.64 4.93 5.65
C GLU A 265 -6.34 4.12 5.58
N ALA A 266 -5.54 4.11 6.65
CA ALA A 266 -4.35 3.28 6.75
C ALA A 266 -4.70 1.78 6.67
N ASP A 267 -5.77 1.34 7.32
CA ASP A 267 -6.25 -0.04 7.25
C ASP A 267 -6.73 -0.41 5.84
N ARG A 268 -7.49 0.48 5.17
CA ARG A 268 -7.90 0.28 3.77
C ARG A 268 -6.69 0.16 2.84
N LEU A 269 -5.68 1.01 3.03
CA LEU A 269 -4.42 0.93 2.29
C LEU A 269 -3.71 -0.39 2.55
N ALA A 270 -3.59 -0.81 3.82
CA ALA A 270 -2.94 -2.06 4.19
C ALA A 270 -3.63 -3.28 3.56
N VAL A 271 -4.97 -3.33 3.55
CA VAL A 271 -5.73 -4.39 2.88
C VAL A 271 -5.43 -4.43 1.39
N ARG A 272 -5.42 -3.27 0.72
CA ARG A 272 -5.11 -3.17 -0.72
C ARG A 272 -3.67 -3.59 -1.04
N GLN A 273 -2.72 -3.13 -0.23
CA GLN A 273 -1.30 -3.47 -0.37
C GLN A 273 -1.04 -4.96 -0.13
N ARG A 274 -1.69 -5.58 0.86
CA ARG A 274 -1.64 -7.05 1.04
C ARG A 274 -2.17 -7.78 -0.20
N GLY A 275 -3.25 -7.29 -0.79
CA GLY A 275 -3.81 -7.83 -2.03
C GLY A 275 -2.82 -7.75 -3.20
N TYR A 276 -2.20 -6.58 -3.39
CA TYR A 276 -1.18 -6.38 -4.42
C TYR A 276 0.05 -7.27 -4.19
N ALA A 277 0.62 -7.25 -2.98
CA ALA A 277 1.79 -8.06 -2.63
C ALA A 277 1.52 -9.55 -2.85
N ARG A 278 0.34 -10.06 -2.47
CA ARG A 278 -0.06 -11.45 -2.73
C ARG A 278 -0.11 -11.78 -4.22
N ARG A 279 -0.58 -10.87 -5.08
CA ARG A 279 -0.59 -11.09 -6.54
C ARG A 279 0.82 -11.14 -7.11
N VAL A 280 1.68 -10.19 -6.72
CA VAL A 280 3.09 -10.16 -7.16
C VAL A 280 3.83 -11.41 -6.71
N LEU A 281 3.68 -11.80 -5.44
CA LEU A 281 4.30 -13.02 -4.90
C LEU A 281 3.78 -14.29 -5.60
N ARG A 282 2.48 -14.38 -5.91
CA ARG A 282 1.92 -15.51 -6.67
C ARG A 282 2.46 -15.56 -8.10
N ALA A 283 2.57 -14.42 -8.78
CA ALA A 283 3.12 -14.37 -10.13
C ALA A 283 4.60 -14.79 -10.14
N ALA A 284 5.40 -14.30 -9.18
CA ALA A 284 6.79 -14.69 -9.02
C ALA A 284 6.92 -16.19 -8.69
N ALA A 285 6.11 -16.70 -7.77
CA ALA A 285 6.09 -18.13 -7.43
C ALA A 285 5.72 -18.99 -8.65
N ALA A 286 4.68 -18.62 -9.41
CA ALA A 286 4.27 -19.34 -10.61
C ALA A 286 5.36 -19.35 -11.69
N ALA A 287 6.09 -18.24 -11.87
CA ALA A 287 7.22 -18.18 -12.79
C ALA A 287 8.35 -19.13 -12.37
N VAL A 288 8.67 -19.21 -11.08
CA VAL A 288 9.67 -20.14 -10.55
C VAL A 288 9.22 -21.60 -10.71
N THR A 289 7.95 -21.92 -10.39
CA THR A 289 7.40 -23.27 -10.58
C THR A 289 7.45 -23.68 -12.04
N SER A 290 6.98 -22.82 -12.96
CA SER A 290 7.02 -23.11 -14.39
C SER A 290 8.44 -23.28 -14.93
N ALA A 291 9.41 -22.50 -14.43
CA ALA A 291 10.82 -22.68 -14.79
C ALA A 291 11.37 -24.01 -14.23
N GLY A 292 10.95 -24.41 -13.03
CA GLY A 292 11.27 -25.72 -12.45
C GLY A 292 10.73 -26.88 -13.28
N ASP A 293 9.46 -26.81 -13.69
CA ASP A 293 8.82 -27.83 -14.53
C ASP A 293 9.50 -27.92 -15.90
N ALA A 294 9.84 -26.78 -16.51
CA ALA A 294 10.57 -26.74 -17.77
C ALA A 294 11.99 -27.34 -17.65
N LEU A 295 12.69 -27.06 -16.55
CA LEU A 295 13.99 -27.64 -16.26
C LEU A 295 13.89 -29.16 -16.09
N GLU A 296 12.87 -29.65 -15.38
CA GLU A 296 12.66 -31.09 -15.18
C GLU A 296 12.32 -31.81 -16.50
N SER A 297 11.48 -31.20 -17.33
CA SER A 297 11.15 -31.70 -18.68
C SER A 297 12.38 -31.76 -19.57
N LEU A 298 13.18 -30.69 -19.62
CA LEU A 298 14.42 -30.66 -20.39
C LEU A 298 15.44 -31.67 -19.86
N ALA A 299 15.55 -31.81 -18.53
CA ALA A 299 16.42 -32.81 -17.92
C ALA A 299 15.98 -34.24 -18.28
N ALA A 300 14.67 -34.50 -18.35
CA ALA A 300 14.12 -35.78 -18.81
C ALA A 300 14.44 -36.03 -20.30
N GLU A 301 14.28 -35.01 -21.15
CA GLU A 301 14.65 -35.11 -22.57
C GLU A 301 16.14 -35.38 -22.76
N VAL A 302 17.01 -34.65 -22.06
CA VAL A 302 18.47 -34.88 -22.08
C VAL A 302 18.80 -36.30 -21.62
N ARG A 303 18.16 -36.82 -20.57
CA ARG A 303 18.33 -38.22 -20.14
C ARG A 303 17.91 -39.20 -21.22
N ALA A 304 16.75 -38.99 -21.87
CA ALA A 304 16.26 -39.85 -22.94
C ALA A 304 17.18 -39.82 -24.17
N LYS A 305 17.66 -38.63 -24.58
CA LYS A 305 18.60 -38.47 -25.70
C LYS A 305 19.96 -39.11 -25.39
N ARG A 306 20.45 -39.01 -24.15
CA ARG A 306 21.68 -39.70 -23.72
C ARG A 306 21.52 -41.21 -23.73
N ALA A 307 20.38 -41.73 -23.28
CA ALA A 307 20.09 -43.16 -23.36
C ALA A 307 20.06 -43.64 -24.83
N ALA A 308 19.31 -42.94 -25.69
CA ALA A 308 19.25 -43.26 -27.12
C ALA A 308 20.61 -43.15 -27.83
N LEU A 309 21.44 -42.18 -27.44
CA LEU A 309 22.82 -42.09 -27.93
C LEU A 309 23.64 -43.31 -27.50
N GLY A 310 23.55 -43.72 -26.23
CA GLY A 310 24.23 -44.90 -25.72
C GLY A 310 23.78 -46.19 -26.42
N ASP A 311 22.49 -46.32 -26.71
CA ASP A 311 21.94 -47.44 -27.49
C ASP A 311 22.47 -47.42 -28.94
N ALA A 312 22.45 -46.26 -29.60
CA ALA A 312 22.99 -46.10 -30.96
C ALA A 312 24.51 -46.35 -31.02
N GLU A 313 25.27 -45.94 -30.01
CA GLU A 313 26.70 -46.23 -29.89
C GLU A 313 26.95 -47.73 -29.66
N ALA A 314 26.07 -48.42 -28.94
CA ALA A 314 26.14 -49.88 -28.80
C ALA A 314 25.83 -50.59 -30.12
N GLU A 315 24.76 -50.19 -30.81
CA GLU A 315 24.41 -50.72 -32.14
C GLU A 315 25.52 -50.49 -33.16
N LEU A 316 26.14 -49.30 -33.15
CA LEU A 316 27.27 -48.99 -34.02
C LEU A 316 28.47 -49.89 -33.73
N ARG A 317 28.79 -50.11 -32.44
CA ARG A 317 29.86 -51.04 -32.06
C ARG A 317 29.59 -52.46 -32.54
N ASP A 318 28.36 -52.95 -32.35
CA ASP A 318 27.96 -54.29 -32.78
C ASP A 318 27.92 -54.43 -34.30
N ALA A 319 27.49 -53.39 -35.02
CA ALA A 319 27.53 -53.35 -36.49
C ALA A 319 28.98 -53.32 -37.00
N THR A 320 29.86 -52.54 -36.36
CA THR A 320 31.29 -52.46 -36.72
C THR A 320 31.99 -53.79 -36.46
N ALA A 321 31.68 -54.47 -35.35
CA ALA A 321 32.21 -55.80 -35.05
C ALA A 321 31.78 -56.82 -36.10
N ARG A 322 30.47 -56.85 -36.45
CA ARG A 322 29.95 -57.70 -37.52
C ARG A 322 30.59 -57.41 -38.87
N LEU A 323 30.78 -56.14 -39.23
CA LEU A 323 31.46 -55.77 -40.46
C LEU A 323 32.89 -56.32 -40.49
N GLY A 324 33.65 -56.19 -39.39
CA GLY A 324 34.99 -56.75 -39.28
C GLY A 324 35.02 -58.28 -39.37
N GLU A 325 34.01 -58.97 -38.83
CA GLU A 325 33.86 -60.42 -38.99
C GLU A 325 33.58 -60.82 -40.45
N GLU A 326 32.68 -60.11 -41.13
CA GLU A 326 32.37 -60.34 -42.55
C GLU A 326 33.57 -60.04 -43.46
N GLU A 327 34.30 -58.94 -43.22
CA GLU A 327 35.53 -58.61 -43.94
C GLU A 327 36.61 -59.69 -43.75
N ALA A 328 36.75 -60.23 -42.53
CA ALA A 328 37.67 -61.33 -42.26
C ALA A 328 37.23 -62.64 -42.96
N GLN A 329 35.91 -62.90 -43.02
CA GLN A 329 35.36 -64.03 -43.78
C GLN A 329 35.60 -63.86 -45.28
N GLU A 330 35.38 -62.67 -45.83
CA GLU A 330 35.65 -62.36 -47.24
C GLU A 330 37.13 -62.61 -47.57
N LEU A 331 38.05 -62.12 -46.73
CA LEU A 331 39.48 -62.34 -46.90
C LEU A 331 39.83 -63.85 -46.83
N ALA A 332 39.24 -64.58 -45.88
CA ALA A 332 39.47 -66.02 -45.74
C ALA A 332 38.91 -66.81 -46.94
N LEU A 333 37.75 -66.43 -47.45
CA LEU A 333 37.15 -67.02 -48.65
C LEU A 333 37.98 -66.70 -49.89
N ALA A 334 38.46 -65.47 -50.05
CA ALA A 334 39.36 -65.09 -51.12
C ALA A 334 40.66 -65.91 -51.07
N ALA A 335 41.30 -66.01 -49.90
CA ALA A 335 42.48 -66.85 -49.70
C ALA A 335 42.19 -68.33 -49.97
N ARG A 336 41.00 -68.83 -49.63
CA ARG A 336 40.56 -70.20 -49.94
C ARG A 336 40.33 -70.39 -51.45
N ILE A 337 39.75 -69.41 -52.14
CA ILE A 337 39.60 -69.44 -53.60
C ILE A 337 40.98 -69.49 -54.26
N ASP A 338 41.91 -68.66 -53.81
CA ASP A 338 43.29 -68.66 -54.33
C ASP A 338 44.01 -69.97 -54.01
N GLY A 339 43.86 -70.51 -52.79
CA GLY A 339 44.37 -71.83 -52.43
C GLY A 339 43.76 -72.97 -53.27
N LEU A 340 42.47 -72.89 -53.60
CA LEU A 340 41.81 -73.85 -54.50
C LEU A 340 42.32 -73.72 -55.94
N LYS A 341 42.54 -72.50 -56.45
CA LYS A 341 43.17 -72.27 -57.76
C LYS A 341 44.61 -72.78 -57.80
N GLU A 342 45.35 -72.64 -56.71
CA GLU A 342 46.72 -73.12 -56.58
C GLU A 342 46.81 -74.63 -56.31
N SER A 343 45.70 -75.29 -55.96
CA SER A 343 45.67 -76.72 -55.67
C SER A 343 46.04 -77.57 -56.89
N GLU A 344 46.74 -78.67 -56.62
CA GLU A 344 47.13 -79.66 -57.62
C GLU A 344 45.93 -80.16 -58.43
N ALA A 345 44.74 -80.30 -57.81
CA ALA A 345 43.52 -80.75 -58.48
C ALA A 345 42.97 -79.74 -59.51
N TYR A 346 43.02 -78.43 -59.20
CA TYR A 346 42.61 -77.39 -60.15
C TYR A 346 43.63 -77.22 -61.28
N LYS A 347 44.93 -77.27 -60.95
CA LYS A 347 46.03 -77.28 -61.93
C LYS A 347 46.01 -78.50 -62.83
N THR A 348 45.75 -79.70 -62.31
CA THR A 348 45.57 -80.91 -63.14
C THR A 348 44.31 -80.85 -64.01
N GLY A 349 43.24 -80.17 -63.57
CA GLY A 349 42.08 -79.87 -64.41
C GLY A 349 42.42 -78.94 -65.59
N ALA A 350 43.21 -77.89 -65.34
CA ALA A 350 43.74 -77.01 -66.38
C ALA A 350 44.73 -77.74 -67.31
N ASP A 351 45.59 -78.61 -66.75
CA ASP A 351 46.49 -79.47 -67.52
C ASP A 351 45.74 -80.54 -68.33
N LEU A 352 44.60 -81.05 -67.86
CA LEU A 352 43.70 -81.93 -68.62
C LEU A 352 43.14 -81.23 -69.85
N TYR A 353 42.77 -79.95 -69.71
CA TYR A 353 42.35 -79.14 -70.85
C TYR A 353 43.50 -78.94 -71.85
N ARG A 354 44.73 -78.65 -71.36
CA ARG A 354 45.94 -78.58 -72.20
C ARG A 354 46.24 -79.91 -72.89
N LEU A 355 46.30 -81.02 -72.16
CA LEU A 355 46.57 -82.38 -72.63
C LEU A 355 45.53 -82.84 -73.66
N ARG A 356 44.25 -82.49 -73.48
CA ARG A 356 43.20 -82.78 -74.47
C ARG A 356 43.47 -82.03 -75.79
N THR A 357 43.88 -80.77 -75.70
CA THR A 357 44.22 -79.94 -76.85
C THR A 357 45.46 -80.47 -77.59
N GLU A 358 46.49 -80.87 -76.84
CA GLU A 358 47.70 -81.50 -77.37
C GLU A 358 47.42 -82.87 -78.00
N ALA A 359 46.59 -83.71 -77.37
CA ALA A 359 46.17 -84.99 -77.93
C ALA A 359 45.42 -84.85 -79.26
N GLN A 360 44.59 -83.80 -79.37
CA GLN A 360 43.88 -83.50 -80.62
C GLN A 360 44.85 -83.09 -81.73
N ALA A 361 45.82 -82.21 -81.43
CA ALA A 361 46.85 -81.80 -82.39
C ALA A 361 47.77 -82.98 -82.80
N ALA A 362 48.12 -83.86 -81.87
CA ALA A 362 48.90 -85.06 -82.15
C ALA A 362 48.15 -86.05 -83.05
N HIS A 363 46.83 -86.19 -82.89
CA HIS A 363 46.00 -87.05 -83.74
C HIS A 363 45.97 -86.55 -85.20
N GLU A 364 45.83 -85.24 -85.40
CA GLU A 364 45.87 -84.64 -86.74
C GLU A 364 47.23 -84.80 -87.42
N SER A 365 48.32 -84.65 -86.64
CA SER A 365 49.69 -84.89 -87.12
C SER A 365 49.92 -86.33 -87.58
N ALA A 366 49.47 -87.31 -86.78
CA ALA A 366 49.60 -88.73 -87.10
C ALA A 366 48.84 -89.12 -88.38
N SER A 367 47.66 -88.53 -88.62
CA SER A 367 46.88 -88.77 -89.84
C SER A 367 47.64 -88.30 -91.10
N ARG A 368 48.23 -87.10 -91.06
CA ARG A 368 49.02 -86.54 -92.18
C ARG A 368 50.24 -87.39 -92.52
N LEU A 369 50.96 -87.88 -91.51
CA LEU A 369 52.14 -88.75 -91.69
C LEU A 369 51.78 -90.10 -92.34
N ARG A 370 50.62 -90.68 -91.99
CA ARG A 370 50.13 -91.94 -92.58
C ARG A 370 49.83 -91.79 -94.07
N ASP A 371 49.22 -90.68 -94.48
CA ASP A 371 48.90 -90.43 -95.88
C ASP A 371 50.17 -90.21 -96.73
N GLN A 372 51.19 -89.55 -96.17
CA GLN A 372 52.50 -89.40 -96.81
C GLN A 372 53.19 -90.76 -97.02
N ALA A 373 53.18 -91.65 -96.03
CA ALA A 373 53.76 -92.99 -96.16
C ALA A 373 53.07 -93.84 -97.25
N GLY A 374 51.74 -93.74 -97.39
CA GLY A 374 50.98 -94.43 -98.44
C GLY A 374 51.28 -93.94 -99.87
N SER A 375 51.74 -92.71 -100.03
CA SER A 375 52.17 -92.16 -101.33
C SER A 375 53.58 -92.65 -101.73
N ALA A 376 54.51 -92.71 -100.77
CA ALA A 376 55.89 -93.13 -100.99
C ALA A 376 56.02 -94.62 -101.36
N ALA A 377 55.21 -95.50 -100.76
CA ALA A 377 55.23 -96.94 -101.05
C ALA A 377 54.82 -97.27 -102.49
N ARG A 378 53.87 -96.52 -103.07
CA ARG A 378 53.41 -96.71 -104.45
C ARG A 378 54.45 -96.29 -105.49
N ALA A 379 55.25 -95.27 -105.20
CA ALA A 379 56.32 -94.80 -106.07
C ALA A 379 57.52 -95.76 -106.15
N ALA A 380 57.81 -96.50 -105.08
CA ALA A 380 58.91 -97.46 -105.03
C ALA A 380 58.64 -98.72 -105.87
N ALA A 381 57.41 -99.24 -105.85
CA ALA A 381 57.02 -100.43 -106.61
C ALA A 381 57.11 -100.23 -108.14
N ALA A 382 56.78 -99.03 -108.63
CA ALA A 382 56.84 -98.71 -110.06
C ALA A 382 58.28 -98.66 -110.61
N LYS A 383 59.26 -98.25 -109.80
CA LYS A 383 60.68 -98.17 -110.21
C LYS A 383 61.36 -99.54 -110.30
N GLN A 384 60.96 -100.52 -109.48
CA GLN A 384 61.56 -101.86 -109.51
C GLN A 384 61.15 -102.68 -110.75
N ALA A 385 59.91 -102.54 -111.23
CA ALA A 385 59.44 -103.24 -112.43
C ALA A 385 60.19 -102.80 -113.71
N LEU A 386 60.53 -101.51 -113.81
CA LEU A 386 61.21 -100.92 -114.96
C LEU A 386 62.70 -101.35 -115.07
N ALA A 387 63.36 -101.55 -113.92
CA ALA A 387 64.76 -101.98 -113.87
C ALA A 387 64.96 -103.45 -114.29
N ALA A 388 63.99 -104.32 -114.02
CA ALA A 388 64.07 -105.74 -114.37
C ALA A 388 64.01 -105.99 -115.89
N HIS A 389 63.20 -105.22 -116.62
CA HIS A 389 63.09 -105.33 -118.09
C HIS A 389 64.34 -104.86 -118.83
N ALA A 390 65.01 -103.80 -118.35
CA ALA A 390 66.21 -103.26 -119.00
C ALA A 390 67.42 -104.21 -118.92
N ASN A 391 67.53 -104.99 -117.85
CA ASN A 391 68.68 -105.87 -117.60
C ASN A 391 68.69 -107.13 -118.49
N ILE A 392 67.50 -107.62 -118.87
CA ILE A 392 67.36 -108.78 -119.77
C ILE A 392 67.76 -108.41 -121.20
N ALA A 393 67.37 -107.21 -121.67
CA ALA A 393 67.70 -106.74 -123.02
C ALA A 393 69.21 -106.51 -123.24
N ALA A 394 69.94 -106.06 -122.22
CA ALA A 394 71.37 -105.78 -122.31
C ALA A 394 72.24 -107.04 -122.49
N ARG A 395 71.87 -108.17 -121.85
CA ARG A 395 72.65 -109.42 -121.88
C ARG A 395 72.58 -110.13 -123.25
N THR A 396 71.47 -110.01 -123.95
CA THR A 396 71.27 -110.62 -125.27
C THR A 396 72.03 -109.89 -126.38
N ALA A 397 72.22 -108.58 -126.25
CA ALA A 397 72.97 -107.77 -127.22
C ALA A 397 74.49 -108.01 -127.15
N ALA A 398 75.04 -108.18 -125.94
CA ALA A 398 76.48 -108.39 -125.75
C ALA A 398 77.00 -109.72 -126.34
N THR A 399 76.20 -110.78 -126.29
CA THR A 399 76.60 -112.11 -126.76
C THR A 399 76.60 -112.27 -128.29
N LEU A 400 75.83 -111.44 -129.01
CA LEU A 400 75.82 -111.41 -130.47
C LEU A 400 77.00 -110.60 -131.05
N ALA A 401 77.41 -109.52 -130.37
CA ALA A 401 78.51 -108.66 -130.81
C ALA A 401 79.88 -109.35 -130.77
N ASP A 402 80.12 -110.18 -129.75
CA ASP A 402 81.42 -110.83 -129.53
C ASP A 402 81.73 -111.93 -130.58
N ARG A 403 80.69 -112.62 -131.05
CA ARG A 403 80.79 -113.62 -132.13
C ARG A 403 81.11 -112.98 -133.48
N ALA A 404 80.49 -111.83 -133.79
CA ALA A 404 80.77 -111.11 -135.02
C ALA A 404 82.19 -110.52 -135.04
N GLY A 405 82.71 -110.07 -133.90
CA GLY A 405 84.07 -109.53 -133.77
C GLY A 405 85.16 -110.58 -134.01
N THR A 406 84.96 -111.80 -133.52
CA THR A 406 85.94 -112.90 -133.65
C THR A 406 86.01 -113.45 -135.07
N GLU A 407 84.89 -113.59 -135.77
CA GLU A 407 84.87 -113.99 -137.19
C GLU A 407 85.52 -112.94 -138.11
N ALA A 408 85.27 -111.66 -137.86
CA ALA A 408 85.87 -110.57 -138.63
C ALA A 408 87.40 -110.52 -138.48
N ARG A 409 87.92 -110.83 -137.29
CA ARG A 409 89.36 -110.88 -137.01
C ARG A 409 90.05 -112.02 -137.79
N HIS A 410 89.47 -113.21 -137.75
CA HIS A 410 90.01 -114.37 -138.47
C HIS A 410 89.93 -114.20 -140.01
N ALA A 411 88.93 -113.48 -140.53
CA ALA A 411 88.87 -113.15 -141.96
C ALA A 411 89.97 -112.17 -142.38
N ALA A 412 90.26 -111.15 -141.56
CA ALA A 412 91.31 -110.16 -141.83
C ALA A 412 92.72 -110.77 -141.80
N GLU A 413 92.95 -111.73 -140.91
CA GLU A 413 94.22 -112.44 -140.74
C GLU A 413 94.56 -113.30 -141.97
N ARG A 414 93.57 -114.02 -142.53
CA ARG A 414 93.76 -114.77 -143.78
C ARG A 414 94.01 -113.90 -145.00
N ALA A 415 93.55 -112.64 -144.98
CA ALA A 415 93.73 -111.68 -146.07
C ALA A 415 95.02 -110.85 -145.97
N GLY A 416 95.83 -111.03 -144.91
CA GLY A 416 97.02 -110.22 -144.67
C GLY A 416 96.73 -108.77 -144.28
N LEU A 417 95.48 -108.44 -143.90
CA LEU A 417 94.98 -107.10 -143.59
C LEU A 417 94.78 -106.88 -142.08
N LEU A 418 95.58 -107.56 -141.27
CA LEU A 418 95.46 -107.57 -139.81
C LEU A 418 95.65 -106.17 -139.18
N THR A 419 96.53 -105.36 -139.77
CA THR A 419 96.74 -103.96 -139.37
C THR A 419 95.52 -103.08 -139.64
N VAL A 420 94.76 -103.32 -140.70
CA VAL A 420 93.53 -102.58 -141.05
C VAL A 420 92.34 -103.00 -140.16
N HIS A 421 92.30 -104.25 -139.71
CA HIS A 421 91.30 -104.72 -138.74
C HIS A 421 91.54 -104.18 -137.33
N ASP A 422 92.79 -104.16 -136.86
CA ASP A 422 93.12 -103.64 -135.54
C ASP A 422 92.99 -102.10 -135.46
N GLU A 423 93.15 -101.36 -136.56
CA GLU A 423 92.84 -99.92 -136.62
C GLU A 423 91.33 -99.64 -136.59
N THR A 424 90.53 -100.45 -137.31
CA THR A 424 89.07 -100.27 -137.33
C THR A 424 88.43 -100.61 -135.99
N GLN A 425 88.90 -101.64 -135.26
CA GLN A 425 88.48 -101.96 -133.89
C GLN A 425 88.82 -100.87 -132.87
N ARG A 426 89.93 -100.15 -133.05
CA ARG A 426 90.25 -99.00 -132.19
C ARG A 426 89.41 -97.77 -132.51
N SER A 427 88.97 -97.59 -133.76
CA SER A 427 88.07 -96.49 -134.14
C SER A 427 86.62 -96.69 -133.71
N THR A 428 86.18 -97.94 -133.49
CA THR A 428 84.80 -98.26 -133.07
C THR A 428 84.62 -98.30 -131.55
N ALA A 429 85.68 -98.00 -130.79
CA ALA A 429 85.51 -97.60 -129.41
C ALA A 429 84.93 -96.17 -129.37
N THR A 430 83.65 -96.02 -129.02
CA THR A 430 83.14 -94.77 -128.44
C THR A 430 81.88 -95.03 -127.57
N PRO A 431 81.59 -94.15 -126.59
CA PRO A 431 81.53 -94.55 -125.19
C PRO A 431 80.20 -94.13 -124.54
N THR A 432 79.77 -94.75 -123.44
CA THR A 432 78.65 -94.20 -122.63
C THR A 432 78.53 -94.93 -121.28
N PRO A 433 77.93 -94.32 -120.24
CA PRO A 433 78.41 -93.14 -119.53
C PRO A 433 78.36 -93.29 -117.99
N SER A 434 79.05 -92.36 -117.35
CA SER A 434 78.78 -91.75 -116.05
C SER A 434 77.37 -91.96 -115.44
N GLN A 435 77.33 -92.49 -114.21
CA GLN A 435 76.37 -92.07 -113.18
C GLN A 435 76.96 -92.29 -111.77
N GLU A 436 77.62 -91.26 -111.25
CA GLU A 436 77.36 -90.82 -109.88
C GLU A 436 77.28 -89.30 -109.91
N PRO A 437 76.05 -88.77 -109.79
CA PRO A 437 75.90 -87.71 -108.82
C PRO A 437 74.70 -88.05 -107.94
N ARG A 438 74.88 -87.80 -106.65
CA ARG A 438 74.02 -86.91 -105.86
C ARG A 438 74.24 -87.27 -104.38
N THR A 439 74.93 -86.42 -103.62
CA THR A 439 74.33 -85.21 -103.01
C THR A 439 72.96 -85.57 -102.42
N GLY A 440 72.80 -85.71 -101.12
CA GLY A 440 73.16 -84.68 -100.18
C GLY A 440 71.91 -84.35 -99.40
N GLY A 441 72.07 -84.22 -98.10
CA GLY A 441 71.29 -83.30 -97.31
C GLY A 441 72.26 -82.36 -96.59
N PRO A 442 72.68 -81.25 -97.21
CA PRO A 442 73.03 -80.04 -96.49
C PRO A 442 71.81 -79.11 -96.46
N GLY A 443 71.59 -78.44 -95.33
CA GLY A 443 70.49 -77.50 -95.20
C GLY A 443 70.34 -76.90 -93.82
N THR A 444 71.32 -76.08 -93.41
CA THR A 444 71.06 -74.71 -92.89
C THR A 444 70.09 -74.62 -91.70
N ARG A 445 70.50 -74.62 -90.43
CA ARG A 445 71.16 -73.54 -89.67
C ARG A 445 70.72 -72.10 -90.00
N VAL A 446 70.13 -71.49 -88.96
CA VAL A 446 70.16 -70.07 -88.54
C VAL A 446 68.94 -69.20 -88.88
N GLY A 447 68.47 -68.54 -87.82
CA GLY A 447 67.69 -67.30 -87.84
C GLY A 447 66.26 -67.50 -87.34
N GLY A 448 65.80 -66.87 -86.26
CA GLY A 448 66.34 -65.80 -85.44
C GLY A 448 65.25 -65.28 -84.50
N SER A 449 65.69 -64.54 -83.47
CA SER A 449 65.03 -63.40 -82.80
C SER A 449 63.51 -63.44 -82.55
N GLU A 450 63.08 -63.44 -81.28
CA GLU A 450 62.65 -62.25 -80.50
C GLU A 450 61.20 -61.83 -80.78
N GLY A 451 60.51 -61.33 -79.72
CA GLY A 451 59.28 -60.55 -79.84
C GLY A 451 58.03 -61.30 -79.46
#